data_AF-A0A212J4R8-F1
#
_entry.id   AF-A0A212J4R8-F1
#
_cell.length_a   1.000
_cell.length_b   1.000
_cell.length_c   1.000
_cell.angle_alpha   90.00
_cell.angle_beta   90.00
_cell.angle_gamma   90.00
#
_symmetry.space_group_name_H-M   'P 1'
#
loop_
_entity.id
_entity.type
_entity.pdbx_description
1 polymer ?
#
loop_
_entity_poly.entity_id
_entity_poly.type
_entity_poly.pdbx_seq_one_letter_code
_entity_poly.pdbx_strand_id
1 'polypeptide(L)'
;MQETEHYKLKKPAVTDFYNIADQNENADKLEAALDGLETGKEALVKNASEKSAPADADSLAIIDSADSSKTKRLTWSNLKAVLKTWLDSLYATVSHNHAWSAITGKPTAFTPTSHAATHKTGGADALTPADVGAAAASHTHGSLTNDGKIGATADLPIFTGTGGALATKTAAAARTALGVPSVADTTALLTLPPWVRIATYETAGAFTWTAPDLFNGANYDIGGWMCGGGGAGGVALRNSGTTTYYYQAVGGASGRARAFKMTVTPGQVYNLVVGVGGAAAVAATSLYANGNSGGSTSFNGISVDGGEGGKYAYDSSSDFSYKSLPAAIGAQCSVGLTQPLSTSSLYLFNTFLMTMNPFGGVLVPHSLRVRDGSPIYDFWNLGMVGFPNECFDPFACEQRLGAGASALYTVSSSPSGILFPPGLNPTSGLGGGAGSITNGTPAGDATAPGCGGGALCYAASGPIASRNGAGAPGAVYIYARRVAA
;
A
#
# COMPACT_ATOMS: atom_id res chain seq x y z
N MET A 1 -75.37 -102.86 11.92
CA MET A 1 -74.99 -102.43 10.57
C MET A 1 -73.78 -101.51 10.63
N GLN A 2 -72.65 -101.86 10.00
CA GLN A 2 -71.43 -101.04 9.89
C GLN A 2 -71.37 -100.40 8.50
N GLU A 3 -70.61 -99.32 8.29
CA GLU A 3 -70.44 -98.67 6.97
C GLU A 3 -68.96 -98.56 6.58
N THR A 4 -68.66 -98.45 5.28
CA THR A 4 -67.30 -98.10 4.80
C THR A 4 -66.97 -96.63 5.04
N GLU A 5 -65.68 -96.30 5.14
CA GLU A 5 -65.23 -94.97 5.56
C GLU A 5 -65.54 -93.85 4.55
N HIS A 6 -65.23 -94.05 3.26
CA HIS A 6 -65.30 -93.01 2.23
C HIS A 6 -66.66 -92.94 1.53
N TYR A 7 -67.17 -94.09 1.07
CA TYR A 7 -68.38 -94.15 0.25
C TYR A 7 -69.64 -94.52 1.03
N LYS A 8 -69.52 -94.70 2.36
CA LYS A 8 -70.62 -95.02 3.27
C LYS A 8 -71.45 -96.21 2.78
N LEU A 9 -70.75 -97.24 2.30
CA LEU A 9 -71.36 -98.47 1.82
C LEU A 9 -71.74 -99.33 3.02
N LYS A 10 -72.98 -99.79 3.02
CA LYS A 10 -73.62 -100.55 4.08
C LYS A 10 -73.06 -101.97 4.16
N LYS A 11 -72.56 -102.37 5.32
CA LYS A 11 -71.95 -103.70 5.58
C LYS A 11 -72.79 -104.50 6.58
N PRO A 12 -73.36 -105.65 6.18
CA PRO A 12 -74.06 -106.53 7.10
C PRO A 12 -73.08 -107.23 8.05
N ALA A 13 -73.48 -107.41 9.30
CA ALA A 13 -72.76 -108.26 10.25
C ALA A 13 -73.05 -109.76 9.97
N VAL A 14 -72.23 -110.65 10.51
CA VAL A 14 -72.38 -112.12 10.32
C VAL A 14 -73.71 -112.69 10.82
N THR A 15 -74.40 -111.98 11.70
CA THR A 15 -75.72 -112.35 12.23
C THR A 15 -76.88 -111.61 11.56
N ASP A 16 -76.62 -110.66 10.65
CA ASP A 16 -77.66 -109.86 10.00
C ASP A 16 -78.30 -110.66 8.86
N PHE A 17 -79.63 -110.74 8.84
CA PHE A 17 -80.35 -111.26 7.67
C PHE A 17 -80.26 -110.25 6.51
N TYR A 18 -80.02 -110.75 5.30
CA TYR A 18 -79.65 -109.94 4.14
C TYR A 18 -80.77 -109.03 3.63
N ASN A 19 -80.53 -107.71 3.57
CA ASN A 19 -81.46 -106.75 2.97
C ASN A 19 -80.98 -106.34 1.57
N ILE A 20 -81.71 -106.78 0.54
CA ILE A 20 -81.38 -106.52 -0.87
C ILE A 20 -81.34 -105.01 -1.18
N ALA A 21 -82.18 -104.20 -0.52
CA ALA A 21 -82.21 -102.75 -0.76
C ALA A 21 -80.87 -102.08 -0.43
N ASP A 22 -80.20 -102.52 0.64
CA ASP A 22 -78.93 -101.98 1.07
C ASP A 22 -77.77 -102.36 0.11
N GLN A 23 -77.85 -103.52 -0.54
CA GLN A 23 -76.87 -103.92 -1.56
C GLN A 23 -77.02 -103.10 -2.84
N ASN A 24 -78.26 -102.91 -3.30
CA ASN A 24 -78.52 -102.13 -4.50
C ASN A 24 -78.05 -100.69 -4.31
N GLU A 25 -78.31 -100.09 -3.14
CA GLU A 25 -77.80 -98.77 -2.80
C GLU A 25 -76.25 -98.71 -2.85
N ASN A 26 -75.57 -99.77 -2.42
CA ASN A 26 -74.11 -99.82 -2.51
C ASN A 26 -73.61 -99.97 -3.96
N ALA A 27 -74.29 -100.77 -4.77
CA ALA A 27 -73.94 -100.96 -6.17
C ALA A 27 -74.11 -99.65 -6.96
N ASP A 28 -75.21 -98.94 -6.74
CA ASP A 28 -75.46 -97.64 -7.37
C ASP A 28 -74.40 -96.60 -6.95
N LYS A 29 -73.98 -96.61 -5.68
CA LYS A 29 -72.90 -95.75 -5.19
C LYS A 29 -71.54 -96.08 -5.80
N LEU A 30 -71.26 -97.36 -6.07
CA LEU A 30 -70.01 -97.79 -6.70
C LEU A 30 -69.99 -97.46 -8.19
N GLU A 31 -71.06 -97.75 -8.91
CA GLU A 31 -71.19 -97.43 -10.34
C GLU A 31 -71.02 -95.93 -10.57
N ALA A 32 -71.69 -95.09 -9.77
CA ALA A 32 -71.54 -93.64 -9.87
C ALA A 32 -70.10 -93.16 -9.61
N ALA A 33 -69.36 -93.84 -8.71
CA ALA A 33 -67.96 -93.51 -8.44
C ALA A 33 -67.01 -93.97 -9.56
N LEU A 34 -67.26 -95.13 -10.16
CA LEU A 34 -66.48 -95.67 -11.28
C LEU A 34 -66.73 -94.88 -12.55
N ASP A 35 -67.99 -94.59 -12.89
CA ASP A 35 -68.37 -93.74 -14.02
C ASP A 35 -67.74 -92.34 -13.87
N GLY A 36 -67.75 -91.75 -12.67
CA GLY A 36 -67.07 -90.48 -12.40
C GLY A 36 -65.55 -90.50 -12.62
N LEU A 37 -64.91 -91.67 -12.63
CA LEU A 37 -63.47 -91.83 -12.95
C LEU A 37 -63.21 -92.08 -14.44
N GLU A 38 -64.18 -92.58 -15.20
CA GLU A 38 -64.04 -92.89 -16.62
C GLU A 38 -64.57 -91.75 -17.50
N THR A 39 -65.76 -91.26 -17.17
CA THR A 39 -66.44 -90.17 -17.86
C THR A 39 -65.80 -88.83 -17.52
N GLY A 40 -65.31 -88.13 -18.56
CA GLY A 40 -64.74 -86.78 -18.42
C GLY A 40 -63.21 -86.67 -18.58
N LYS A 41 -62.47 -87.79 -18.67
CA LYS A 41 -61.00 -87.75 -18.93
C LYS A 41 -60.64 -87.07 -20.25
N GLU A 42 -61.42 -87.28 -21.31
CA GLU A 42 -61.24 -86.57 -22.58
C GLU A 42 -61.54 -85.07 -22.46
N ALA A 43 -62.54 -84.70 -21.66
CA ALA A 43 -62.93 -83.30 -21.45
C ALA A 43 -61.82 -82.52 -20.73
N LEU A 44 -61.01 -83.17 -19.88
CA LEU A 44 -59.87 -82.54 -19.19
C LEU A 44 -58.77 -82.02 -20.14
N VAL A 45 -58.75 -82.45 -21.42
CA VAL A 45 -57.82 -81.92 -22.43
C VAL A 45 -58.56 -81.12 -23.50
N LYS A 46 -59.67 -81.65 -24.04
CA LYS A 46 -60.42 -81.01 -25.13
C LYS A 46 -61.16 -79.73 -24.70
N ASN A 47 -61.69 -79.71 -23.47
CA ASN A 47 -62.49 -78.60 -22.96
C ASN A 47 -61.74 -77.78 -21.90
N ALA A 48 -60.47 -78.11 -21.64
CA ALA A 48 -59.64 -77.30 -20.78
C ALA A 48 -59.49 -75.90 -21.37
N SER A 49 -59.52 -74.88 -20.50
CA SER A 49 -59.25 -73.51 -20.93
C SER A 49 -57.86 -73.42 -21.55
N GLU A 50 -57.77 -72.78 -22.72
CA GLU A 50 -56.50 -72.60 -23.40
C GLU A 50 -55.54 -71.75 -22.57
N LYS A 51 -54.28 -72.17 -22.53
CA LYS A 51 -53.19 -71.35 -22.02
C LYS A 51 -52.33 -70.89 -23.19
N SER A 52 -52.55 -69.66 -23.63
CA SER A 52 -51.91 -69.08 -24.82
C SER A 52 -50.39 -68.91 -24.68
N ALA A 53 -49.87 -68.81 -23.46
CA ALA A 53 -48.44 -68.70 -23.19
C ALA A 53 -48.04 -69.64 -22.03
N PRO A 54 -47.58 -70.86 -22.33
CA PRO A 54 -47.07 -71.76 -21.31
C PRO A 54 -45.79 -71.18 -20.67
N ALA A 55 -45.74 -71.21 -19.34
CA ALA A 55 -44.57 -70.90 -18.54
C ALA A 55 -43.57 -72.06 -18.59
N ASP A 56 -42.31 -71.80 -18.28
CA ASP A 56 -41.23 -72.79 -18.45
C ASP A 56 -41.40 -74.05 -17.58
N ALA A 57 -42.10 -73.95 -16.44
CA ALA A 57 -42.43 -75.07 -15.57
C ALA A 57 -43.70 -75.83 -15.98
N ASP A 58 -44.52 -75.26 -16.88
CA ASP A 58 -45.70 -75.95 -17.39
C ASP A 58 -45.27 -77.19 -18.17
N SER A 59 -46.15 -78.19 -18.19
CA SER A 59 -45.76 -79.52 -18.66
C SER A 59 -46.79 -80.16 -19.57
N LEU A 60 -46.28 -80.89 -20.55
CA LEU A 60 -47.04 -81.76 -21.44
C LEU A 60 -46.75 -83.21 -21.07
N ALA A 61 -47.79 -84.04 -21.07
CA ALA A 61 -47.63 -85.48 -20.97
C ALA A 61 -47.15 -86.03 -22.32
N ILE A 62 -46.10 -86.83 -22.28
CA ILE A 62 -45.57 -87.54 -23.44
C ILE A 62 -45.48 -89.02 -23.10
N ILE A 63 -45.44 -89.86 -24.13
CA ILE A 63 -45.14 -91.28 -24.00
C ILE A 63 -43.65 -91.46 -24.25
N ASP A 64 -42.92 -91.96 -23.25
CA ASP A 64 -41.49 -92.21 -23.40
C ASP A 64 -41.26 -93.59 -24.02
N SER A 65 -40.95 -93.60 -25.32
CA SER A 65 -40.66 -94.83 -26.07
C SER A 65 -39.42 -95.57 -25.55
N ALA A 66 -38.48 -94.88 -24.89
CA ALA A 66 -37.28 -95.49 -24.34
C ALA A 66 -37.51 -96.14 -22.97
N ASP A 67 -38.62 -95.81 -22.28
CA ASP A 67 -39.03 -96.37 -20.98
C ASP A 67 -40.36 -97.11 -21.11
N SER A 68 -40.41 -98.03 -22.08
CA SER A 68 -41.56 -98.93 -22.33
C SER A 68 -42.91 -98.22 -22.50
N SER A 69 -42.92 -97.04 -23.13
CA SER A 69 -44.13 -96.25 -23.37
C SER A 69 -44.86 -95.77 -22.10
N LYS A 70 -44.14 -95.61 -20.99
CA LYS A 70 -44.70 -94.96 -19.79
C LYS A 70 -44.98 -93.47 -20.05
N THR A 71 -46.00 -92.93 -19.38
CA THR A 71 -46.27 -91.49 -19.42
C THR A 71 -45.21 -90.73 -18.64
N LYS A 72 -44.53 -89.78 -19.29
CA LYS A 72 -43.59 -88.85 -18.68
C LYS A 72 -44.02 -87.41 -18.90
N ARG A 73 -43.46 -86.53 -18.07
CA ARG A 73 -43.74 -85.11 -18.07
C ARG A 73 -42.62 -84.36 -18.79
N LEU A 74 -42.93 -83.67 -19.89
CA LEU A 74 -42.01 -82.77 -20.60
C LEU A 74 -42.34 -81.33 -20.24
N THR A 75 -41.40 -80.60 -19.65
CA THR A 75 -41.58 -79.18 -19.35
C THR A 75 -41.47 -78.33 -20.62
N TRP A 76 -42.15 -77.19 -20.64
CA TRP A 76 -42.12 -76.26 -21.77
C TRP A 76 -40.70 -75.72 -22.04
N SER A 77 -39.88 -75.53 -20.99
CA SER A 77 -38.47 -75.19 -21.12
C SER A 77 -37.67 -76.21 -21.92
N ASN A 78 -37.86 -77.50 -21.63
CA ASN A 78 -37.16 -78.58 -22.32
C ASN A 78 -37.62 -78.69 -23.78
N LEU A 79 -38.92 -78.50 -24.04
CA LEU A 79 -39.43 -78.44 -25.41
C LEU A 79 -38.80 -77.27 -26.19
N LYS A 80 -38.76 -76.06 -25.62
CA LYS A 80 -38.09 -74.90 -26.22
C LYS A 80 -36.63 -75.19 -26.53
N ALA A 81 -35.90 -75.83 -25.62
CA ALA A 81 -34.48 -76.14 -25.80
C ALA A 81 -34.23 -77.09 -26.98
N VAL A 82 -35.04 -78.16 -27.10
CA VAL A 82 -34.96 -79.10 -28.23
C VAL A 82 -35.27 -78.38 -29.55
N LEU A 83 -36.36 -77.61 -29.60
CA LEU A 83 -36.74 -76.87 -30.80
C LEU A 83 -35.71 -75.82 -31.21
N LYS A 84 -35.16 -75.08 -30.23
CA LYS A 84 -34.12 -74.09 -30.49
C LYS A 84 -32.88 -74.73 -31.11
N THR A 85 -32.41 -75.84 -30.55
CA THR A 85 -31.24 -76.57 -31.06
C THR A 85 -31.42 -76.98 -32.51
N TRP A 86 -32.62 -77.47 -32.85
CA TRP A 86 -32.96 -77.83 -34.23
C TRP A 86 -33.02 -76.60 -35.16
N LEU A 87 -33.68 -75.50 -34.74
CA LEU A 87 -33.80 -74.28 -35.54
C LEU A 87 -32.45 -73.58 -35.77
N ASP A 88 -31.56 -73.56 -34.78
CA ASP A 88 -30.22 -72.96 -34.89
C ASP A 88 -29.38 -73.66 -35.98
N SER A 89 -29.66 -74.92 -36.31
CA SER A 89 -28.99 -75.64 -37.39
C SER A 89 -29.48 -75.25 -38.80
N LEU A 90 -30.70 -74.72 -38.90
CA LEU A 90 -31.34 -74.39 -40.17
C LEU A 90 -31.26 -72.90 -40.51
N TYR A 91 -31.24 -72.04 -39.50
CA TYR A 91 -31.30 -70.60 -39.67
C TYR A 91 -30.11 -69.91 -39.03
N ALA A 92 -29.51 -68.98 -39.76
CA ALA A 92 -28.58 -68.04 -39.16
C ALA A 92 -29.34 -67.08 -38.24
N THR A 93 -28.66 -66.59 -37.22
CA THR A 93 -29.19 -65.56 -36.32
C THR A 93 -29.59 -64.30 -37.11
N VAL A 94 -30.64 -63.60 -36.65
CA VAL A 94 -31.12 -62.34 -37.27
C VAL A 94 -29.99 -61.33 -37.49
N SER A 95 -28.99 -61.34 -36.60
CA SER A 95 -27.70 -60.71 -36.85
C SER A 95 -26.67 -61.80 -37.14
N HIS A 96 -26.21 -61.87 -38.38
CA HIS A 96 -25.06 -62.66 -38.78
C HIS A 96 -24.30 -61.92 -39.88
N ASN A 97 -23.04 -62.29 -40.07
CA ASN A 97 -22.18 -61.67 -41.08
C ASN A 97 -21.90 -62.66 -42.20
N HIS A 98 -21.80 -62.16 -43.43
CA HIS A 98 -21.23 -62.89 -44.55
C HIS A 98 -19.85 -62.35 -44.88
N ALA A 99 -18.89 -63.23 -45.18
CA ALA A 99 -17.68 -62.80 -45.85
C ALA A 99 -18.04 -62.23 -47.24
N TRP A 100 -17.43 -61.13 -47.64
CA TRP A 100 -17.68 -60.50 -48.96
C TRP A 100 -17.46 -61.45 -50.15
N SER A 101 -16.52 -62.38 -50.00
CA SER A 101 -16.25 -63.44 -50.97
C SER A 101 -17.41 -64.41 -51.15
N ALA A 102 -18.23 -64.63 -50.12
CA ALA A 102 -19.36 -65.56 -50.13
C ALA A 102 -20.64 -64.97 -50.77
N ILE A 103 -20.70 -63.65 -51.01
CA ILE A 103 -21.84 -62.99 -51.66
C ILE A 103 -21.73 -63.15 -53.19
N THR A 104 -22.68 -63.84 -53.82
CA THR A 104 -22.76 -64.06 -55.28
C THR A 104 -23.60 -62.97 -55.97
N GLY A 105 -23.38 -62.71 -57.27
CA GLY A 105 -24.17 -61.73 -58.04
C GLY A 105 -23.85 -60.25 -57.80
N LYS A 106 -22.79 -59.93 -57.04
CA LYS A 106 -22.32 -58.54 -56.83
C LYS A 106 -21.85 -57.89 -58.14
N PRO A 107 -22.22 -56.64 -58.45
CA PRO A 107 -21.72 -55.93 -59.63
C PRO A 107 -20.19 -55.83 -59.59
N THR A 108 -19.51 -56.13 -60.69
CA THR A 108 -18.04 -56.04 -60.81
C THR A 108 -17.51 -54.63 -60.58
N ALA A 109 -18.36 -53.61 -60.71
CA ALA A 109 -18.07 -52.20 -60.41
C ALA A 109 -17.89 -51.90 -58.90
N PHE A 110 -18.30 -52.80 -58.01
CA PHE A 110 -18.13 -52.65 -56.54
C PHE A 110 -16.98 -53.54 -56.03
N THR A 111 -15.81 -53.40 -56.63
CA THR A 111 -14.59 -53.90 -56.00
C THR A 111 -14.07 -52.80 -55.08
N PRO A 112 -14.03 -52.96 -53.74
CA PRO A 112 -13.43 -51.96 -52.86
C PRO A 112 -11.95 -51.83 -53.21
N THR A 113 -11.62 -50.82 -53.99
CA THR A 113 -10.24 -50.43 -54.26
C THR A 113 -9.79 -49.52 -53.12
N SER A 114 -8.49 -49.55 -52.79
CA SER A 114 -7.94 -48.57 -51.86
C SER A 114 -8.09 -47.17 -52.48
N HIS A 115 -9.12 -46.44 -52.04
CA HIS A 115 -9.43 -45.10 -52.55
C HIS A 115 -8.71 -44.01 -51.76
N ALA A 116 -7.90 -44.37 -50.75
CA ALA A 116 -7.05 -43.39 -50.07
C ALA A 116 -6.12 -42.64 -51.04
N ALA A 117 -5.78 -43.25 -52.19
CA ALA A 117 -4.99 -42.60 -53.24
C ALA A 117 -5.77 -41.57 -54.07
N THR A 118 -7.11 -41.64 -54.11
CA THR A 118 -7.93 -40.69 -54.89
C THR A 118 -8.02 -39.33 -54.19
N HIS A 119 -8.02 -39.33 -52.84
CA HIS A 119 -7.96 -38.13 -51.98
C HIS A 119 -6.63 -37.35 -52.04
N LYS A 120 -5.63 -37.82 -52.80
CA LYS A 120 -4.34 -37.11 -52.93
C LYS A 120 -4.51 -35.84 -53.76
N THR A 121 -3.70 -34.82 -53.47
CA THR A 121 -3.64 -33.59 -54.28
C THR A 121 -3.44 -33.91 -55.76
N GLY A 122 -4.37 -33.47 -56.61
CA GLY A 122 -4.37 -33.75 -58.07
C GLY A 122 -5.08 -35.03 -58.50
N GLY A 123 -5.67 -35.79 -57.58
CA GLY A 123 -6.55 -36.93 -57.86
C GLY A 123 -7.96 -36.54 -58.31
N ALA A 124 -8.79 -37.55 -58.63
CA ALA A 124 -10.15 -37.35 -59.15
C ALA A 124 -11.16 -36.82 -58.11
N ASP A 125 -10.98 -37.14 -56.83
CA ASP A 125 -11.74 -36.62 -55.68
C ASP A 125 -10.79 -36.00 -54.64
N ALA A 126 -9.78 -35.27 -55.11
CA ALA A 126 -8.81 -34.62 -54.23
C ALA A 126 -9.51 -33.71 -53.20
N LEU A 127 -9.26 -33.96 -51.92
CA LEU A 127 -9.73 -33.08 -50.84
C LEU A 127 -8.73 -31.94 -50.66
N THR A 128 -9.22 -30.72 -50.76
CA THR A 128 -8.53 -29.53 -50.28
C THR A 128 -8.70 -29.40 -48.77
N PRO A 129 -7.82 -28.67 -48.07
CA PRO A 129 -8.06 -28.36 -46.65
C PRO A 129 -9.45 -27.76 -46.39
N ALA A 130 -9.98 -26.96 -47.32
CA ALA A 130 -11.31 -26.37 -47.21
C ALA A 130 -12.43 -27.41 -47.17
N ASP A 131 -12.30 -28.54 -47.89
CA ASP A 131 -13.33 -29.58 -47.98
C ASP A 131 -13.57 -30.31 -46.64
N VAL A 132 -12.59 -30.26 -45.74
CA VAL A 132 -12.66 -30.88 -44.39
C VAL A 132 -12.64 -29.85 -43.27
N GLY A 133 -12.75 -28.55 -43.59
CA GLY A 133 -12.65 -27.47 -42.61
C GLY A 133 -11.25 -27.28 -42.01
N ALA A 134 -10.21 -27.85 -42.62
CA ALA A 134 -8.83 -27.64 -42.25
C ALA A 134 -8.29 -26.33 -42.83
N ALA A 135 -7.42 -25.65 -42.08
CA ALA A 135 -6.71 -24.47 -42.58
C ALA A 135 -5.73 -24.85 -43.70
N ALA A 136 -5.52 -23.93 -44.65
CA ALA A 136 -4.52 -24.12 -45.69
C ALA A 136 -3.12 -24.32 -45.09
N ALA A 137 -2.30 -25.16 -45.73
CA ALA A 137 -0.92 -25.44 -45.28
C ALA A 137 -0.07 -24.16 -45.15
N SER A 138 -0.38 -23.14 -45.96
CA SER A 138 0.14 -21.78 -45.80
C SER A 138 -1.02 -20.85 -45.46
N HIS A 139 -1.10 -20.45 -44.20
CA HIS A 139 -1.95 -19.36 -43.75
C HIS A 139 -1.16 -18.52 -42.74
N THR A 140 -1.62 -17.29 -42.49
CA THR A 140 -0.92 -16.35 -41.62
C THR A 140 -1.64 -16.22 -40.28
N HIS A 141 -0.90 -16.28 -39.19
CA HIS A 141 -1.41 -16.01 -37.83
C HIS A 141 -0.97 -14.62 -37.33
N GLY A 142 -0.78 -13.66 -38.24
CA GLY A 142 -0.17 -12.37 -37.91
C GLY A 142 1.25 -12.55 -37.38
N SER A 143 1.50 -12.13 -36.13
CA SER A 143 2.81 -12.29 -35.45
C SER A 143 2.93 -13.54 -34.58
N LEU A 144 1.88 -14.37 -34.49
CA LEU A 144 1.95 -15.66 -33.83
C LEU A 144 2.63 -16.68 -34.77
N THR A 145 3.68 -17.34 -34.29
CA THR A 145 4.34 -18.41 -35.04
C THR A 145 3.65 -19.75 -34.80
N ASN A 146 3.92 -20.74 -35.64
CA ASN A 146 3.37 -22.09 -35.53
C ASN A 146 3.75 -22.84 -34.24
N ASP A 147 4.84 -22.44 -33.57
CA ASP A 147 5.25 -22.92 -32.26
C ASP A 147 4.72 -22.06 -31.09
N GLY A 148 3.80 -21.13 -31.37
CA GLY A 148 3.08 -20.34 -30.36
C GLY A 148 3.80 -19.11 -29.84
N LYS A 149 4.88 -18.67 -30.48
CA LYS A 149 5.64 -17.46 -30.06
C LYS A 149 5.05 -16.20 -30.67
N ILE A 150 5.15 -15.09 -29.94
CA ILE A 150 4.78 -13.76 -30.43
C ILE A 150 6.03 -12.89 -30.42
N GLY A 151 6.61 -12.65 -31.59
CA GLY A 151 7.88 -11.94 -31.75
C GLY A 151 9.12 -12.78 -31.41
N ALA A 152 10.31 -12.19 -31.61
CA ALA A 152 11.60 -12.88 -31.45
C ALA A 152 12.29 -12.61 -30.10
N THR A 153 11.78 -11.67 -29.29
CA THR A 153 12.39 -11.24 -28.03
C THR A 153 11.52 -11.67 -26.86
N ALA A 154 12.12 -12.36 -25.89
CA ALA A 154 11.46 -12.76 -24.65
C ALA A 154 11.09 -11.55 -23.77
N ASP A 155 10.16 -11.78 -22.83
CA ASP A 155 9.78 -10.84 -21.76
C ASP A 155 9.23 -9.48 -22.22
N LEU A 156 8.72 -9.39 -23.45
CA LEU A 156 8.05 -8.21 -23.95
C LEU A 156 6.54 -8.25 -23.70
N PRO A 157 5.91 -7.13 -23.27
CA PRO A 157 4.46 -7.07 -23.14
C PRO A 157 3.75 -7.15 -24.50
N ILE A 158 2.57 -7.77 -24.50
CA ILE A 158 1.72 -7.99 -25.68
C ILE A 158 0.73 -6.83 -25.83
N PHE A 159 0.54 -6.38 -27.06
CA PHE A 159 -0.41 -5.34 -27.46
C PHE A 159 -1.20 -5.75 -28.69
N THR A 160 -2.37 -5.14 -28.88
CA THR A 160 -3.14 -5.20 -30.12
C THR A 160 -2.74 -4.04 -31.03
N GLY A 161 -2.32 -4.34 -32.25
CA GLY A 161 -2.04 -3.38 -33.31
C GLY A 161 -3.29 -3.05 -34.14
N THR A 162 -3.08 -2.28 -35.20
CA THR A 162 -4.12 -1.98 -36.20
C THR A 162 -4.70 -3.28 -36.76
N GLY A 163 -6.03 -3.40 -36.76
CA GLY A 163 -6.72 -4.62 -37.22
C GLY A 163 -6.74 -5.77 -36.19
N GLY A 164 -6.35 -5.53 -34.93
CA GLY A 164 -6.44 -6.52 -33.85
C GLY A 164 -5.30 -7.53 -33.80
N ALA A 165 -4.26 -7.37 -34.63
CA ALA A 165 -3.09 -8.23 -34.62
C ALA A 165 -2.33 -8.15 -33.29
N LEU A 166 -1.96 -9.30 -32.71
CA LEU A 166 -1.10 -9.32 -31.52
C LEU A 166 0.33 -9.00 -31.92
N ALA A 167 0.97 -8.08 -31.19
CA ALA A 167 2.37 -7.71 -31.38
C ALA A 167 3.02 -7.44 -30.01
N THR A 168 4.35 -7.46 -29.95
CA THR A 168 5.08 -7.04 -28.76
C THR A 168 5.56 -5.59 -28.88
N LYS A 169 5.68 -4.90 -27.75
CA LYS A 169 6.35 -3.59 -27.65
C LYS A 169 7.41 -3.65 -26.58
N THR A 170 8.37 -2.73 -26.60
CA THR A 170 9.31 -2.58 -25.49
C THR A 170 8.56 -2.20 -24.21
N ALA A 171 9.10 -2.57 -23.05
CA ALA A 171 8.53 -2.15 -21.76
C ALA A 171 8.40 -0.61 -21.66
N ALA A 172 9.28 0.16 -22.31
CA ALA A 172 9.18 1.62 -22.36
C ALA A 172 7.96 2.09 -23.16
N ALA A 173 7.79 1.58 -24.38
CA ALA A 173 6.61 1.91 -25.20
C ALA A 173 5.30 1.42 -24.56
N ALA A 174 5.35 0.30 -23.84
CA ALA A 174 4.23 -0.22 -23.06
C ALA A 174 3.79 0.74 -21.94
N ARG A 175 4.75 1.25 -21.17
CA ARG A 175 4.48 2.24 -20.11
C ARG A 175 3.89 3.52 -20.68
N THR A 176 4.44 4.02 -21.79
CA THR A 176 3.89 5.21 -22.47
C THR A 176 2.45 4.99 -22.92
N ALA A 177 2.13 3.84 -23.50
CA ALA A 177 0.78 3.54 -23.97
C ALA A 177 -0.24 3.40 -22.83
N LEU A 178 0.19 2.92 -21.65
CA LEU A 178 -0.65 2.79 -20.45
C LEU A 178 -0.70 4.07 -19.60
N GLY A 179 0.01 5.14 -19.99
CA GLY A 179 0.11 6.36 -19.19
C GLY A 179 0.85 6.16 -17.85
N VAL A 180 1.66 5.11 -17.72
CA VAL A 180 2.43 4.82 -16.50
C VAL A 180 3.72 5.67 -16.53
N PRO A 181 3.91 6.61 -15.57
CA PRO A 181 5.14 7.40 -15.47
C PRO A 181 6.37 6.50 -15.29
N SER A 182 7.54 6.97 -15.72
CA SER A 182 8.76 6.17 -15.62
C SER A 182 9.17 5.97 -14.16
N VAL A 183 9.87 4.87 -13.84
CA VAL A 183 10.34 4.56 -12.47
C VAL A 183 11.36 5.60 -11.96
N ALA A 184 12.00 6.35 -12.86
CA ALA A 184 12.83 7.49 -12.50
C ALA A 184 12.01 8.67 -11.94
N ASP A 185 10.70 8.74 -12.22
CA ASP A 185 9.81 9.77 -11.69
C ASP A 185 9.23 9.41 -10.32
N THR A 186 9.02 8.12 -10.01
CA THR A 186 8.22 7.70 -8.85
C THR A 186 9.00 7.49 -7.55
N THR A 187 10.33 7.27 -7.58
CA THR A 187 11.14 7.23 -6.35
C THR A 187 11.53 8.61 -5.81
N ALA A 188 11.39 9.66 -6.63
CA ALA A 188 11.56 11.06 -6.23
C ALA A 188 10.25 11.73 -5.73
N LEU A 189 9.09 11.09 -5.96
CA LEU A 189 7.77 11.65 -5.65
C LEU A 189 7.29 11.32 -4.23
N LEU A 190 7.71 10.21 -3.63
CA LEU A 190 7.27 9.75 -2.30
C LEU A 190 8.13 10.29 -1.13
N THR A 191 9.24 10.97 -1.42
CA THR A 191 10.19 11.51 -0.42
C THR A 191 10.19 13.04 -0.35
N LEU A 192 9.45 13.73 -1.22
CA LEU A 192 9.35 15.20 -1.20
C LEU A 192 8.07 15.66 -0.50
N PRO A 193 8.11 16.77 0.28
CA PRO A 193 6.92 17.34 0.89
C PRO A 193 5.86 17.69 -0.18
N PRO A 194 4.56 17.78 0.19
CA PRO A 194 3.45 18.13 -0.72
C PRO A 194 3.60 19.51 -1.39
N TRP A 195 4.58 20.28 -0.93
CA TRP A 195 4.94 21.61 -1.38
C TRP A 195 6.32 21.59 -2.02
N VAL A 196 6.44 22.12 -3.23
CA VAL A 196 7.70 22.22 -3.96
C VAL A 196 8.14 23.67 -3.99
N ARG A 197 9.38 23.97 -3.56
CA ARG A 197 9.92 25.33 -3.60
C ARG A 197 10.15 25.76 -5.05
N ILE A 198 9.54 26.88 -5.44
CA ILE A 198 9.59 27.43 -6.80
C ILE A 198 10.29 28.78 -6.90
N ALA A 199 10.51 29.47 -5.77
CA ALA A 199 11.33 30.68 -5.73
C ALA A 199 11.96 30.88 -4.35
N THR A 200 13.12 31.53 -4.35
CA THR A 200 13.91 31.85 -3.16
C THR A 200 14.47 33.25 -3.26
N TYR A 201 14.30 34.04 -2.19
CA TYR A 201 14.86 35.37 -2.05
C TYR A 201 15.51 35.48 -0.67
N GLU A 202 16.83 35.55 -0.60
CA GLU A 202 17.61 35.61 0.65
C GLU A 202 18.53 36.84 0.71
N THR A 203 18.62 37.60 -0.37
CA THR A 203 19.38 38.85 -0.40
C THR A 203 18.45 40.01 -0.06
N ALA A 204 18.90 40.91 0.81
CA ALA A 204 18.12 42.09 1.18
C ALA A 204 17.85 42.99 -0.04
N GLY A 205 16.63 43.48 -0.16
CA GLY A 205 16.23 44.32 -1.30
C GLY A 205 14.75 44.24 -1.62
N ALA A 206 14.33 45.05 -2.58
CA ALA A 206 12.99 45.02 -3.16
C ALA A 206 13.00 44.21 -4.45
N PHE A 207 12.03 43.32 -4.60
CA PHE A 207 11.91 42.42 -5.74
C PHE A 207 10.44 42.32 -6.19
N THR A 208 10.28 41.77 -7.39
CA THR A 208 8.99 41.33 -7.91
C THR A 208 9.05 39.85 -8.22
N TRP A 209 7.97 39.14 -7.93
CA TRP A 209 7.79 37.74 -8.32
C TRP A 209 6.57 37.61 -9.21
N THR A 210 6.74 37.02 -10.39
CA THR A 210 5.65 36.72 -11.33
C THR A 210 5.26 35.27 -11.16
N ALA A 211 3.98 34.98 -10.93
CA ALA A 211 3.48 33.63 -10.78
C ALA A 211 3.68 32.84 -12.10
N PRO A 212 4.47 31.75 -12.11
CA PRO A 212 4.67 30.93 -13.31
C PRO A 212 3.40 30.17 -13.70
N ASP A 213 3.27 29.86 -14.99
CA ASP A 213 2.21 28.95 -15.44
C ASP A 213 2.63 27.49 -15.22
N LEU A 214 2.20 26.93 -14.08
CA LEU A 214 2.50 25.54 -13.70
C LEU A 214 1.37 24.57 -14.05
N PHE A 215 0.17 25.09 -14.32
CA PHE A 215 -1.06 24.29 -14.44
C PHE A 215 -1.91 24.72 -15.65
N ASN A 216 -1.25 25.09 -16.75
CA ASN A 216 -1.85 25.37 -18.05
C ASN A 216 -2.96 26.44 -17.99
N GLY A 217 -2.65 27.57 -17.35
CA GLY A 217 -3.54 28.72 -17.19
C GLY A 217 -4.49 28.65 -16.00
N ALA A 218 -4.51 27.55 -15.23
CA ALA A 218 -5.33 27.43 -14.03
C ALA A 218 -4.72 28.19 -12.83
N ASN A 219 -5.59 28.82 -12.03
CA ASN A 219 -5.21 29.37 -10.73
C ASN A 219 -4.77 28.24 -9.79
N TYR A 220 -3.77 28.52 -8.95
CA TYR A 220 -3.22 27.51 -8.04
C TYR A 220 -2.79 28.10 -6.70
N ASP A 221 -2.67 27.24 -5.70
CA ASP A 221 -2.26 27.63 -4.35
C ASP A 221 -0.74 27.66 -4.22
N ILE A 222 -0.24 28.75 -3.64
CA ILE A 222 1.12 28.84 -3.11
C ILE A 222 1.13 28.81 -1.58
N GLY A 223 2.20 28.26 -1.05
CA GLY A 223 2.65 28.43 0.33
C GLY A 223 3.80 29.43 0.34
N GLY A 224 3.72 30.46 1.16
CA GLY A 224 4.82 31.40 1.37
C GLY A 224 5.34 31.26 2.79
N TRP A 225 6.65 31.05 2.93
CA TRP A 225 7.33 31.23 4.21
C TRP A 225 8.27 32.42 4.10
N MET A 226 8.24 33.30 5.09
CA MET A 226 9.12 34.46 5.12
C MET A 226 9.58 34.79 6.53
N CYS A 227 10.78 35.35 6.64
CA CYS A 227 11.33 35.86 7.89
C CYS A 227 11.91 37.26 7.72
N GLY A 228 11.82 38.08 8.77
CA GLY A 228 12.53 39.35 8.85
C GLY A 228 14.05 39.15 8.94
N GLY A 229 14.83 40.20 8.69
CA GLY A 229 16.27 40.16 8.92
C GLY A 229 16.59 39.95 10.40
N GLY A 230 17.66 39.22 10.71
CA GLY A 230 18.10 39.04 12.10
C GLY A 230 18.77 40.30 12.65
N GLY A 231 18.72 40.51 13.96
CA GLY A 231 19.43 41.60 14.62
C GLY A 231 20.94 41.34 14.72
N ALA A 232 21.75 42.39 14.84
CA ALA A 232 23.17 42.27 15.20
C ALA A 232 23.34 41.93 16.68
N GLY A 233 24.47 41.37 17.08
CA GLY A 233 24.80 41.14 18.50
C GLY A 233 24.96 42.43 19.31
N GLY A 234 24.88 42.37 20.63
CA GLY A 234 25.28 43.48 21.49
C GLY A 234 26.81 43.59 21.58
N VAL A 235 27.29 44.77 21.95
CA VAL A 235 28.70 44.99 22.30
C VAL A 235 28.79 45.46 23.75
N ALA A 236 29.63 44.80 24.54
CA ALA A 236 30.01 45.23 25.88
C ALA A 236 31.53 45.26 26.04
N LEU A 237 32.08 46.45 26.26
CA LEU A 237 33.53 46.66 26.35
C LEU A 237 33.84 47.55 27.55
N ARG A 238 35.06 47.45 28.08
CA ARG A 238 35.60 48.45 29.01
C ARG A 238 37.05 48.79 28.71
N ASN A 239 37.40 50.06 28.94
CA ASN A 239 38.76 50.55 29.09
C ASN A 239 39.19 50.41 30.57
N SER A 240 40.26 49.66 30.82
CA SER A 240 40.74 49.24 32.14
C SER A 240 40.81 50.36 33.20
N GLY A 241 40.21 50.11 34.37
CA GLY A 241 40.41 50.88 35.60
C GLY A 241 40.17 50.00 36.83
N THR A 242 40.62 50.43 38.00
CA THR A 242 40.85 49.62 39.22
C THR A 242 39.61 49.03 39.91
N THR A 243 38.39 49.36 39.49
CA THR A 243 37.14 48.86 40.08
C THR A 243 36.62 47.60 39.38
N THR A 244 36.12 46.64 40.17
CA THR A 244 35.48 45.39 39.71
C THR A 244 34.14 45.68 39.05
N TYR A 245 33.98 45.28 37.78
CA TYR A 245 32.71 45.37 37.06
C TYR A 245 32.40 44.09 36.28
N TYR A 246 31.12 43.91 35.95
CA TYR A 246 30.58 42.80 35.18
C TYR A 246 30.09 43.28 33.82
N TYR A 247 30.39 42.53 32.75
CA TYR A 247 29.98 42.89 31.39
C TYR A 247 29.29 41.73 30.71
N GLN A 248 28.17 42.06 30.06
CA GLN A 248 27.39 41.07 29.33
C GLN A 248 26.88 41.68 28.04
N ALA A 249 26.93 40.91 26.97
CA ALA A 249 26.27 41.23 25.73
C ALA A 249 25.50 40.00 25.24
N VAL A 250 24.28 40.21 24.77
CA VAL A 250 23.45 39.14 24.20
C VAL A 250 23.51 39.22 22.68
N GLY A 251 23.41 38.06 22.01
CA GLY A 251 23.37 37.99 20.55
C GLY A 251 22.14 38.71 19.99
N GLY A 252 22.11 38.97 18.69
CA GLY A 252 20.92 39.46 18.03
C GLY A 252 19.81 38.40 18.03
N ALA A 253 18.56 38.84 18.15
CA ALA A 253 17.43 37.95 17.94
C ALA A 253 17.29 37.62 16.45
N SER A 254 16.73 36.46 16.13
CA SER A 254 16.33 36.19 14.75
C SER A 254 15.14 37.08 14.34
N GLY A 255 14.92 37.27 13.05
CA GLY A 255 13.65 37.80 12.55
C GLY A 255 12.45 37.04 13.09
N ARG A 256 11.28 37.68 13.13
CA ARG A 256 10.02 36.94 13.21
C ARG A 256 9.84 36.14 11.92
N ALA A 257 9.00 35.11 11.95
CA ALA A 257 8.61 34.41 10.73
C ALA A 257 7.10 34.34 10.56
N ARG A 258 6.66 34.17 9.33
CA ARG A 258 5.27 33.90 9.00
C ARG A 258 5.18 32.93 7.85
N ALA A 259 4.36 31.90 8.03
CA ALA A 259 3.87 31.07 6.94
C ALA A 259 2.47 31.55 6.53
N PHE A 260 2.19 31.59 5.24
CA PHE A 260 0.88 31.92 4.69
C PHE A 260 0.57 31.05 3.48
N LYS A 261 -0.71 30.99 3.13
CA LYS A 261 -1.20 30.32 1.93
C LYS A 261 -2.06 31.31 1.15
N MET A 262 -1.89 31.36 -0.16
CA MET A 262 -2.75 32.16 -1.04
C MET A 262 -2.89 31.54 -2.42
N THR A 263 -3.99 31.86 -3.10
CA THR A 263 -4.19 31.48 -4.50
C THR A 263 -3.60 32.55 -5.41
N VAL A 264 -2.91 32.13 -6.47
CA VAL A 264 -2.30 33.00 -7.46
C VAL A 264 -2.83 32.69 -8.86
N THR A 265 -2.79 33.70 -9.72
CA THR A 265 -3.10 33.57 -11.15
C THR A 265 -1.80 33.59 -11.95
N PRO A 266 -1.59 32.64 -12.88
CA PRO A 266 -0.42 32.66 -13.76
C PRO A 266 -0.25 34.02 -14.45
N GLY A 267 0.99 34.54 -14.45
CA GLY A 267 1.35 35.84 -15.02
C GLY A 267 1.09 37.04 -14.10
N GLN A 268 0.42 36.88 -12.95
CA GLN A 268 0.25 37.97 -11.98
C GLN A 268 1.57 38.28 -11.28
N VAL A 269 1.87 39.58 -11.11
CA VAL A 269 3.08 40.09 -10.46
C VAL A 269 2.79 40.48 -9.01
N TYR A 270 3.66 40.05 -8.09
CA TYR A 270 3.61 40.34 -6.67
C TYR A 270 4.88 41.04 -6.21
N ASN A 271 4.73 42.10 -5.42
CA ASN A 271 5.84 42.82 -4.81
C ASN A 271 6.30 42.11 -3.53
N LEU A 272 7.61 42.06 -3.32
CA LEU A 272 8.19 41.55 -2.09
C LEU A 272 9.44 42.34 -1.69
N VAL A 273 9.69 42.42 -0.39
CA VAL A 273 10.87 43.07 0.18
C VAL A 273 11.51 42.10 1.16
N VAL A 274 12.80 41.81 0.98
CA VAL A 274 13.60 41.07 1.94
C VAL A 274 14.28 42.06 2.87
N GLY A 275 14.02 41.93 4.18
CA GLY A 275 14.57 42.80 5.20
C GLY A 275 16.10 42.67 5.31
N VAL A 276 16.79 43.80 5.50
CA VAL A 276 18.24 43.82 5.76
C VAL A 276 18.56 43.16 7.09
N GLY A 277 19.70 42.48 7.18
CA GLY A 277 20.23 42.06 8.47
C GLY A 277 20.68 43.27 9.28
N GLY A 278 20.60 43.17 10.60
CA GLY A 278 21.13 44.19 11.50
C GLY A 278 22.63 44.36 11.27
N ALA A 279 23.05 45.58 10.94
CA ALA A 279 24.46 45.86 10.69
C ALA A 279 25.31 45.68 11.95
N ALA A 280 26.49 45.08 11.80
CA ALA A 280 27.48 45.02 12.87
C ALA A 280 27.88 46.43 13.32
N ALA A 281 28.01 46.62 14.62
CA ALA A 281 28.59 47.78 15.24
C ALA A 281 30.07 47.51 15.58
N VAL A 282 30.94 48.40 15.13
CA VAL A 282 32.34 48.45 15.57
C VAL A 282 32.43 49.44 16.72
N ALA A 283 32.86 49.01 17.90
CA ALA A 283 32.92 49.90 19.04
C ALA A 283 34.24 50.68 19.07
N ALA A 284 34.17 51.96 18.74
CA ALA A 284 35.31 52.86 18.84
C ALA A 284 35.40 53.47 20.24
N THR A 285 36.39 53.02 21.03
CA THR A 285 36.98 53.67 22.22
C THR A 285 36.10 53.98 23.44
N SER A 286 34.76 53.99 23.35
CA SER A 286 33.87 53.90 24.53
C SER A 286 32.41 53.60 24.16
N LEU A 287 31.60 52.89 24.94
CA LEU A 287 31.74 51.66 25.74
C LEU A 287 30.29 51.20 25.86
N TYR A 288 29.95 50.05 25.27
CA TYR A 288 28.61 49.50 25.14
C TYR A 288 27.72 50.04 24.00
N ALA A 289 27.18 49.13 23.19
CA ALA A 289 26.21 49.45 22.16
C ALA A 289 25.21 48.31 21.99
N ASN A 290 23.94 48.67 21.81
CA ASN A 290 22.95 47.70 21.35
C ASN A 290 23.27 47.35 19.88
N GLY A 291 23.04 46.10 19.51
CA GLY A 291 23.02 45.71 18.11
C GLY A 291 21.95 46.49 17.36
N ASN A 292 22.17 46.68 16.06
CA ASN A 292 21.13 47.18 15.17
C ASN A 292 20.07 46.08 14.94
N SER A 293 18.79 46.45 14.96
CA SER A 293 17.71 45.53 14.60
C SER A 293 17.73 45.22 13.10
N GLY A 294 17.26 44.04 12.74
CA GLY A 294 17.02 43.69 11.34
C GLY A 294 15.79 44.41 10.77
N GLY A 295 15.73 44.52 9.45
CA GLY A 295 14.60 45.08 8.73
C GLY A 295 13.46 44.07 8.56
N SER A 296 12.25 44.57 8.41
CA SER A 296 11.06 43.75 8.12
C SER A 296 11.09 43.18 6.71
N THR A 297 10.54 41.98 6.55
CA THR A 297 10.30 41.34 5.25
C THR A 297 8.81 41.44 4.92
N SER A 298 8.48 41.54 3.63
CA SER A 298 7.10 41.55 3.19
C SER A 298 6.88 40.85 1.86
N PHE A 299 5.69 40.30 1.67
CA PHE A 299 5.22 39.73 0.42
C PHE A 299 3.75 40.11 0.24
N ASN A 300 3.43 40.81 -0.85
CA ASN A 300 2.06 41.19 -1.21
C ASN A 300 1.24 41.80 -0.04
N GLY A 301 1.85 42.75 0.69
CA GLY A 301 1.20 43.43 1.83
C GLY A 301 1.18 42.63 3.15
N ILE A 302 1.57 41.35 3.14
CA ILE A 302 1.84 40.59 4.36
C ILE A 302 3.25 40.94 4.82
N SER A 303 3.43 41.39 6.06
CA SER A 303 4.75 41.73 6.61
C SER A 303 5.07 40.94 7.87
N VAL A 304 6.37 40.80 8.12
CA VAL A 304 6.97 40.15 9.27
C VAL A 304 8.16 40.97 9.75
N ASP A 305 8.25 41.19 11.06
CA ASP A 305 9.24 42.06 11.66
C ASP A 305 10.64 41.45 11.68
N GLY A 306 11.64 42.31 11.55
CA GLY A 306 13.04 41.94 11.81
C GLY A 306 13.31 41.67 13.29
N GLY A 307 14.40 40.98 13.55
CA GLY A 307 14.83 40.63 14.90
C GLY A 307 15.46 41.83 15.58
N GLU A 308 15.19 42.01 16.87
CA GLU A 308 15.86 43.06 17.63
C GLU A 308 17.36 42.81 17.75
N GLY A 309 18.12 43.89 17.65
CA GLY A 309 19.54 43.84 17.94
C GLY A 309 19.82 43.57 19.43
N GLY A 310 20.85 42.77 19.67
CA GLY A 310 21.25 42.29 20.98
C GLY A 310 21.58 43.44 21.94
N LYS A 311 21.16 43.29 23.19
CA LYS A 311 21.37 44.30 24.23
C LYS A 311 22.67 44.05 25.01
N TYR A 312 23.10 45.04 25.77
CA TYR A 312 24.21 44.92 26.70
C TYR A 312 23.78 45.28 28.12
N ALA A 313 24.44 44.70 29.12
CA ALA A 313 24.35 45.11 30.51
C ALA A 313 25.71 45.63 31.00
N TYR A 314 25.67 46.75 31.72
CA TYR A 314 26.81 47.30 32.46
C TYR A 314 26.39 47.55 33.90
N ASP A 315 27.23 47.12 34.85
CA ASP A 315 27.07 47.41 36.27
C ASP A 315 28.29 48.20 36.78
N SER A 316 28.04 49.33 37.47
CA SER A 316 29.06 50.17 38.10
C SER A 316 29.11 50.12 39.64
N SER A 317 28.25 49.35 40.31
CA SER A 317 28.17 49.29 41.78
C SER A 317 27.44 48.02 42.18
N SER A 318 27.79 47.38 43.30
CA SER A 318 27.13 46.18 43.86
C SER A 318 25.59 46.22 44.01
N ASP A 319 24.96 47.33 43.64
CA ASP A 319 23.55 47.44 43.36
C ASP A 319 23.28 47.10 41.89
N PHE A 320 23.06 45.79 41.64
CA PHE A 320 22.54 45.26 40.39
C PHE A 320 21.17 45.92 40.16
N SER A 321 21.14 47.13 39.61
CA SER A 321 19.89 47.75 39.19
C SER A 321 19.40 46.85 38.09
N TYR A 322 18.40 46.00 38.39
CA TYR A 322 17.75 45.07 37.48
C TYR A 322 17.11 45.83 36.32
N LYS A 323 17.91 46.42 35.43
CA LYS A 323 17.53 46.57 34.04
C LYS A 323 17.63 45.16 33.49
N SER A 324 16.58 44.39 33.73
CA SER A 324 16.26 43.21 32.95
C SER A 324 16.63 43.55 31.51
N LEU A 325 17.63 42.87 30.97
CA LEU A 325 17.87 42.98 29.53
C LEU A 325 16.54 42.58 28.90
N PRO A 326 15.81 43.49 28.23
CA PRO A 326 14.59 43.10 27.56
C PRO A 326 14.98 41.94 26.66
N ALA A 327 14.27 40.81 26.76
CA ALA A 327 14.52 39.69 25.87
C ALA A 327 14.45 40.24 24.45
N ALA A 328 15.57 40.17 23.71
CA ALA A 328 15.62 40.68 22.35
C ALA A 328 14.47 40.03 21.57
N ILE A 329 13.53 40.82 21.08
CA ILE A 329 12.28 40.31 20.52
C ILE A 329 12.56 39.76 19.11
N GLY A 330 12.19 38.50 18.88
CA GLY A 330 12.40 37.78 17.62
C GLY A 330 12.00 36.31 17.73
N ALA A 331 11.86 35.58 16.61
CA ALA A 331 11.37 34.18 16.64
C ALA A 331 12.19 33.32 17.61
N GLN A 332 13.51 33.50 17.60
CA GLN A 332 14.43 33.00 18.61
C GLN A 332 15.22 34.15 19.23
N CYS A 333 15.31 34.15 20.56
CA CYS A 333 16.07 35.13 21.34
C CYS A 333 17.40 34.52 21.82
N SER A 334 18.44 35.34 21.96
CA SER A 334 19.68 34.98 22.64
C SER A 334 19.53 35.15 24.16
N VAL A 335 20.28 34.39 24.98
CA VAL A 335 20.13 34.36 26.45
C VAL A 335 21.10 35.31 27.15
N GLY A 336 20.63 36.20 28.01
CA GLY A 336 21.49 36.88 29.00
C GLY A 336 21.40 36.19 30.37
N LEU A 337 22.53 35.83 30.98
CA LEU A 337 22.55 35.32 32.36
C LEU A 337 22.56 36.48 33.35
N THR A 338 21.63 36.53 34.30
CA THR A 338 21.52 37.67 35.21
C THR A 338 22.40 37.61 36.47
N GLN A 339 23.28 36.62 36.68
CA GLN A 339 24.19 36.53 37.84
C GLN A 339 25.52 35.79 37.53
N PRO A 340 26.62 36.05 38.26
CA PRO A 340 27.84 35.25 38.18
C PRO A 340 27.64 33.87 38.82
N LEU A 341 28.08 32.82 38.13
CA LEU A 341 28.16 31.48 38.71
C LEU A 341 29.34 31.47 39.69
N SER A 342 29.09 31.19 40.97
CA SER A 342 30.18 30.74 41.84
C SER A 342 30.69 29.39 41.29
N THR A 343 31.95 29.06 41.55
CA THR A 343 32.59 27.82 41.05
C THR A 343 31.82 26.54 41.38
N SER A 344 30.95 26.56 42.40
CA SER A 344 30.06 25.47 42.81
C SER A 344 28.81 25.32 41.93
N SER A 345 28.39 26.36 41.21
CA SER A 345 27.19 26.38 40.35
C SER A 345 27.43 25.82 38.94
N LEU A 346 28.69 25.56 38.55
CA LEU A 346 29.04 24.94 37.27
C LEU A 346 28.47 23.51 37.13
N TYR A 347 28.33 22.78 38.25
CA TYR A 347 27.85 21.39 38.24
C TYR A 347 26.35 21.25 37.94
N LEU A 348 25.53 22.24 38.33
CA LEU A 348 24.10 22.27 38.01
C LEU A 348 23.82 22.72 36.56
N PHE A 349 24.75 23.43 35.93
CA PHE A 349 24.65 23.79 34.52
C PHE A 349 24.88 22.60 33.58
N ASN A 350 25.68 21.62 34.00
CA ASN A 350 25.97 20.44 33.19
C ASN A 350 24.73 19.53 33.01
N THR A 351 23.77 19.59 33.94
CA THR A 351 22.45 18.92 33.82
C THR A 351 21.40 19.80 33.13
N PHE A 352 21.58 21.12 33.09
CA PHE A 352 20.69 22.08 32.39
C PHE A 352 21.02 22.23 30.88
N LEU A 353 22.23 21.86 30.47
CA LEU A 353 22.61 21.72 29.05
C LEU A 353 21.75 20.67 28.29
N MET A 354 20.92 19.89 28.99
CA MET A 354 20.05 18.87 28.38
C MET A 354 18.66 19.39 27.97
N THR A 355 18.31 20.64 28.30
CA THR A 355 17.10 21.32 27.78
C THR A 355 17.46 22.41 26.78
N MET A 356 18.50 22.17 25.98
CA MET A 356 18.55 22.84 24.68
C MET A 356 17.25 22.51 23.96
N ASN A 357 16.57 23.54 23.44
CA ASN A 357 15.53 23.31 22.46
C ASN A 357 16.13 22.34 21.41
N PRO A 358 15.44 21.26 20.98
CA PRO A 358 15.92 20.34 19.94
C PRO A 358 16.41 21.02 18.64
N PHE A 359 16.23 22.34 18.55
CA PHE A 359 16.49 23.22 17.43
C PHE A 359 17.67 24.18 17.64
N GLY A 360 18.60 23.92 18.57
CA GLY A 360 19.84 24.70 18.67
C GLY A 360 19.63 26.13 19.19
N GLY A 361 19.99 26.37 20.44
CA GLY A 361 19.77 27.60 21.18
C GLY A 361 18.96 27.31 22.44
N VAL A 362 19.44 27.81 23.57
CA VAL A 362 18.85 27.47 24.87
C VAL A 362 17.64 28.36 25.12
N LEU A 363 16.43 27.82 25.00
CA LEU A 363 15.28 28.42 25.67
C LEU A 363 15.45 28.09 27.15
N VAL A 364 16.09 28.97 27.92
CA VAL A 364 16.22 28.80 29.36
C VAL A 364 14.99 29.44 30.00
N PRO A 365 13.91 28.73 30.35
CA PRO A 365 12.72 29.38 30.89
C PRO A 365 12.96 30.18 32.20
N HIS A 366 14.15 30.10 32.81
CA HIS A 366 14.45 30.75 34.09
C HIS A 366 15.90 31.24 34.18
N SER A 367 16.12 32.51 34.54
CA SER A 367 17.40 32.89 35.13
C SER A 367 17.58 32.14 36.45
N LEU A 368 18.54 31.21 36.53
CA LEU A 368 18.85 30.48 37.75
C LEU A 368 19.55 31.44 38.73
N ARG A 369 18.82 31.97 39.71
CA ARG A 369 19.41 32.78 40.77
C ARG A 369 19.93 31.83 41.86
N VAL A 370 21.24 31.77 42.04
CA VAL A 370 21.84 31.12 43.22
C VAL A 370 22.40 32.24 44.09
N ARG A 371 21.70 32.56 45.18
CA ARG A 371 22.25 33.44 46.23
C ARG A 371 22.68 32.52 47.38
N ASP A 372 23.94 32.63 47.80
CA ASP A 372 24.49 32.01 49.01
C ASP A 372 24.28 30.49 49.13
N GLY A 373 24.59 29.75 48.06
CA GLY A 373 24.63 28.28 48.07
C GLY A 373 23.27 27.58 48.18
N SER A 374 22.17 28.34 48.17
CA SER A 374 20.81 27.81 48.20
C SER A 374 20.10 28.12 46.87
N PRO A 375 19.50 27.15 46.16
CA PRO A 375 18.70 27.44 44.99
C PRO A 375 17.41 28.15 45.43
N ILE A 376 17.35 29.48 45.22
CA ILE A 376 16.14 30.28 45.44
C ILE A 376 15.49 30.48 44.07
N TYR A 377 14.30 29.91 43.88
CA TYR A 377 13.45 30.15 42.71
C TYR A 377 12.82 31.55 42.83
N ASP A 378 13.57 32.61 42.51
CA ASP A 378 13.02 33.96 42.43
C ASP A 378 12.27 34.12 41.09
N PHE A 379 10.95 33.99 41.15
CA PHE A 379 9.98 34.10 40.04
C PHE A 379 9.81 35.53 39.50
N TRP A 380 10.89 36.21 39.13
CA TRP A 380 10.72 37.44 38.34
C TRP A 380 10.37 37.04 36.91
N ASN A 381 9.16 37.43 36.47
CA ASN A 381 8.57 37.29 35.14
C ASN A 381 9.46 37.84 34.01
N LEU A 382 10.64 37.28 33.80
CA LEU A 382 11.41 37.45 32.58
C LEU A 382 10.92 36.40 31.60
N GLY A 383 9.65 36.55 31.20
CA GLY A 383 9.03 35.71 30.19
C GLY A 383 9.84 35.80 28.91
N MET A 384 10.57 34.75 28.57
CA MET A 384 11.23 34.66 27.27
C MET A 384 10.15 34.62 26.19
N VAL A 385 10.19 35.57 25.25
CA VAL A 385 9.22 35.66 24.15
C VAL A 385 9.83 35.11 22.86
N GLY A 386 10.30 33.85 22.92
CA GLY A 386 10.59 33.08 21.72
C GLY A 386 9.29 32.49 21.17
N PHE A 387 9.14 32.43 19.85
CA PHE A 387 8.04 31.74 19.18
C PHE A 387 8.63 30.55 18.42
N PRO A 388 8.83 29.38 19.06
CA PRO A 388 9.51 28.24 18.44
C PRO A 388 8.81 27.76 17.16
N ASN A 389 7.49 27.93 17.08
CA ASN A 389 6.68 27.67 15.90
C ASN A 389 7.04 28.57 14.70
N GLU A 390 7.59 29.77 14.94
CA GLU A 390 8.08 30.66 13.89
C GLU A 390 9.48 30.26 13.38
N CYS A 391 10.22 29.42 14.11
CA CYS A 391 11.54 28.96 13.64
C CYS A 391 11.45 27.90 12.52
N PHE A 392 10.25 27.44 12.20
CA PHE A 392 9.99 26.38 11.22
C PHE A 392 9.41 26.88 9.93
N ASP A 393 9.92 26.32 8.84
CA ASP A 393 9.27 26.34 7.55
C ASP A 393 8.36 25.11 7.42
N PRO A 394 7.03 25.27 7.51
CA PRO A 394 6.10 24.14 7.46
C PRO A 394 5.97 23.52 6.07
N PHE A 395 6.48 24.18 5.01
CA PHE A 395 6.43 23.67 3.64
C PHE A 395 7.64 22.82 3.31
N ALA A 396 8.82 23.17 3.84
CA ALA A 396 10.04 22.39 3.73
C ALA A 396 10.26 21.38 4.88
N CYS A 397 9.44 21.46 5.94
CA CYS A 397 9.63 20.72 7.20
C CYS A 397 11.04 20.91 7.79
N GLU A 398 11.59 22.12 7.67
CA GLU A 398 12.96 22.43 8.05
C GLU A 398 13.00 23.59 9.04
N GLN A 399 13.92 23.54 9.99
CA GLN A 399 14.24 24.69 10.83
C GLN A 399 15.04 25.71 10.03
N ARG A 400 14.65 26.99 10.09
CA ARG A 400 15.28 28.08 9.34
C ARG A 400 15.94 29.13 10.20
N LEU A 401 15.41 29.40 11.39
CA LEU A 401 15.85 30.53 12.22
C LEU A 401 16.71 30.09 13.40
N GLY A 402 17.75 30.89 13.63
CA GLY A 402 18.79 30.75 14.64
C GLY A 402 19.09 32.11 15.31
N ALA A 403 19.11 32.18 16.64
CA ALA A 403 19.58 33.37 17.36
C ALA A 403 21.10 33.39 17.49
N GLY A 404 21.67 34.59 17.59
CA GLY A 404 23.09 34.76 17.88
C GLY A 404 23.47 34.28 19.28
N ALA A 405 24.72 33.86 19.46
CA ALA A 405 25.24 33.48 20.76
C ALA A 405 25.45 34.68 21.68
N SER A 406 25.31 34.41 22.97
CA SER A 406 25.61 35.38 24.03
C SER A 406 27.05 35.26 24.49
N ALA A 407 27.64 36.41 24.82
CA ALA A 407 29.01 36.52 25.29
C ALA A 407 29.02 37.14 26.70
N LEU A 408 29.62 36.41 27.65
CA LEU A 408 29.73 36.82 29.05
C LEU A 408 31.20 36.90 29.45
N TYR A 409 31.61 38.00 30.07
CA TYR A 409 32.95 38.17 30.61
C TYR A 409 32.86 38.50 32.11
N THR A 410 33.49 37.70 32.98
CA THR A 410 33.37 37.84 34.44
C THR A 410 34.64 38.40 35.09
N VAL A 411 34.52 39.59 35.71
CA VAL A 411 35.47 40.35 36.56
C VAL A 411 36.90 40.60 36.04
N SER A 412 37.50 41.71 36.50
CA SER A 412 38.79 42.24 36.03
C SER A 412 40.03 41.49 36.54
N SER A 413 39.92 40.58 37.51
CA SER A 413 41.05 39.90 38.15
C SER A 413 41.28 38.46 37.71
N SER A 414 40.36 37.88 36.92
CA SER A 414 40.48 36.51 36.40
C SER A 414 40.11 36.50 34.91
N PRO A 415 40.91 35.90 34.02
CA PRO A 415 40.65 35.88 32.57
C PRO A 415 39.54 34.87 32.18
N SER A 416 38.52 34.71 33.02
CA SER A 416 37.45 33.73 32.80
C SER A 416 36.27 34.42 32.12
N GLY A 417 36.06 34.06 30.85
CA GLY A 417 34.83 34.38 30.13
C GLY A 417 34.06 33.11 29.79
N ILE A 418 32.75 33.24 29.62
CA ILE A 418 31.87 32.16 29.22
C ILE A 418 31.26 32.56 27.88
N LEU A 419 31.44 31.70 26.88
CA LEU A 419 30.83 31.83 25.58
C LEU A 419 29.74 30.77 25.42
N PHE A 420 28.53 31.20 25.09
CA PHE A 420 27.45 30.27 24.75
C PHE A 420 27.53 29.90 23.27
N PRO A 421 27.17 28.67 22.89
CA PRO A 421 27.11 28.28 21.49
C PRO A 421 25.98 29.04 20.77
N PRO A 422 26.16 29.40 19.49
CA PRO A 422 25.09 30.01 18.69
C PRO A 422 23.95 29.03 18.43
N GLY A 423 22.77 29.56 18.06
CA GLY A 423 21.68 28.74 17.58
C GLY A 423 21.96 28.27 16.16
N LEU A 424 22.38 27.01 15.99
CA LEU A 424 22.69 26.41 14.69
C LEU A 424 21.67 25.33 14.34
N ASN A 425 21.34 25.25 13.05
CA ASN A 425 20.57 24.12 12.51
C ASN A 425 21.46 22.86 12.59
N PRO A 426 20.96 21.75 13.18
CA PRO A 426 21.75 20.55 13.42
C PRO A 426 22.15 19.79 12.15
N THR A 427 21.49 20.02 11.01
CA THR A 427 21.79 19.35 9.75
C THR A 427 22.72 20.17 8.84
N SER A 428 22.51 21.48 8.77
CA SER A 428 23.32 22.36 7.90
C SER A 428 24.52 23.00 8.61
N GLY A 429 24.50 23.07 9.95
CA GLY A 429 25.49 23.79 10.74
C GLY A 429 25.42 25.32 10.59
N LEU A 430 24.46 25.84 9.81
CA LEU A 430 24.26 27.28 9.62
C LEU A 430 23.26 27.82 10.65
N GLY A 431 23.34 29.09 10.98
CA GLY A 431 22.46 29.70 11.98
C GLY A 431 22.91 31.06 12.47
N GLY A 432 22.75 31.30 13.76
CA GLY A 432 23.17 32.52 14.41
C GLY A 432 24.69 32.65 14.51
N GLY A 433 25.14 33.88 14.67
CA GLY A 433 26.55 34.20 14.81
C GLY A 433 27.12 33.80 16.18
N ALA A 434 28.34 33.25 16.20
CA ALA A 434 29.04 32.92 17.45
C ALA A 434 29.45 34.19 18.22
N GLY A 435 29.27 34.23 19.53
CA GLY A 435 29.80 35.35 20.32
C GLY A 435 31.33 35.34 20.41
N SER A 436 31.92 36.43 20.86
CA SER A 436 33.37 36.54 21.11
C SER A 436 33.63 37.20 22.46
N ILE A 437 34.66 36.69 23.14
CA ILE A 437 35.18 37.24 24.39
C ILE A 437 36.67 37.61 24.30
N THR A 438 37.21 37.74 23.08
CA THR A 438 38.65 37.91 22.87
C THR A 438 38.93 39.24 22.17
N ASN A 439 39.97 39.96 22.60
CA ASN A 439 40.39 41.18 21.93
C ASN A 439 40.80 40.90 20.48
N GLY A 440 40.38 41.76 19.56
CA GLY A 440 40.75 41.63 18.15
C GLY A 440 40.08 40.48 17.40
N THR A 441 39.33 39.60 18.08
CA THR A 441 38.52 38.55 17.43
C THR A 441 37.09 39.04 17.28
N PRO A 442 36.59 39.29 16.05
CA PRO A 442 35.19 39.56 15.79
C PRO A 442 34.28 38.48 16.36
N ALA A 443 33.11 38.87 16.87
CA ALA A 443 32.02 37.91 16.97
C ALA A 443 31.57 37.50 15.56
N GLY A 444 31.12 36.26 15.42
CA GLY A 444 30.67 35.69 14.15
C GLY A 444 29.40 36.36 13.66
N ASP A 445 29.36 36.65 12.36
CA ASP A 445 28.13 37.04 11.67
C ASP A 445 27.18 35.84 11.56
N ALA A 446 25.89 36.10 11.45
CA ALA A 446 24.92 35.05 11.17
C ALA A 446 25.13 34.46 9.77
N THR A 447 24.91 33.16 9.63
CA THR A 447 25.22 32.39 8.40
C THR A 447 23.99 31.84 7.69
N ALA A 448 22.80 31.98 8.28
CA ALA A 448 21.53 31.58 7.66
C ALA A 448 20.52 32.74 7.66
N PRO A 449 19.59 32.80 6.67
CA PRO A 449 18.65 33.91 6.55
C PRO A 449 17.77 34.12 7.79
N GLY A 450 17.61 35.37 8.18
CA GLY A 450 16.84 35.82 9.34
C GLY A 450 17.53 35.55 10.68
N CYS A 451 18.71 34.93 10.70
CA CYS A 451 19.42 34.62 11.93
C CYS A 451 20.15 35.82 12.53
N GLY A 452 20.24 35.87 13.86
CA GLY A 452 20.86 36.96 14.60
C GLY A 452 22.38 36.82 14.75
N GLY A 453 23.10 37.93 14.81
CA GLY A 453 24.56 37.97 14.94
C GLY A 453 25.09 37.75 16.36
N GLY A 454 26.35 37.32 16.49
CA GLY A 454 26.97 37.01 17.78
C GLY A 454 27.32 38.25 18.62
N ALA A 455 27.24 38.12 19.94
CA ALA A 455 27.62 39.19 20.86
C ALA A 455 29.13 39.32 21.04
N LEU A 456 29.62 40.52 21.36
CA LEU A 456 31.02 40.76 21.71
C LEU A 456 31.12 41.27 23.15
N CYS A 457 31.92 40.61 23.98
CA CYS A 457 32.12 40.98 25.38
C CYS A 457 33.57 40.79 25.86
N TYR A 458 34.35 41.86 26.06
CA TYR A 458 35.75 41.74 26.52
C TYR A 458 36.25 42.99 27.27
N ALA A 459 37.27 42.83 28.12
CA ALA A 459 37.94 43.92 28.83
C ALA A 459 39.34 44.19 28.27
N ALA A 460 39.56 45.37 27.66
CA ALA A 460 40.84 45.74 27.04
C ALA A 460 41.48 46.96 27.72
N SER A 461 42.81 47.04 27.68
CA SER A 461 43.58 48.26 27.93
C SER A 461 44.23 48.70 26.62
N GLY A 462 43.52 49.48 25.80
CA GLY A 462 44.03 49.98 24.51
C GLY A 462 42.95 50.10 23.42
N PRO A 463 43.31 50.57 22.21
CA PRO A 463 42.39 50.67 21.09
C PRO A 463 41.80 49.29 20.73
N ILE A 464 40.49 49.27 20.51
CA ILE A 464 39.70 48.05 20.34
C ILE A 464 39.40 47.88 18.85
N ALA A 465 39.71 46.72 18.29
CA ALA A 465 39.56 46.42 16.86
C ALA A 465 38.55 45.29 16.58
N SER A 466 37.60 45.03 17.49
CA SER A 466 36.62 43.96 17.35
C SER A 466 35.21 44.48 17.07
N ARG A 467 34.46 43.70 16.28
CA ARG A 467 33.05 43.94 15.92
C ARG A 467 32.15 42.87 16.55
N ASN A 468 30.91 43.22 16.87
CA ASN A 468 29.87 42.21 17.04
C ASN A 468 29.57 41.53 15.70
N GLY A 469 28.82 40.43 15.76
CA GLY A 469 28.29 39.79 14.57
C GLY A 469 27.12 40.57 13.99
N ALA A 470 27.12 40.75 12.68
CA ALA A 470 25.96 41.20 11.93
C ALA A 470 24.87 40.12 11.91
N GLY A 471 23.60 40.55 11.90
CA GLY A 471 22.49 39.67 11.58
C GLY A 471 22.42 39.39 10.08
N ALA A 472 21.82 38.26 9.71
CA ALA A 472 21.63 37.91 8.31
C ALA A 472 20.39 38.62 7.73
N PRO A 473 20.36 38.88 6.41
CA PRO A 473 19.15 39.29 5.72
C PRO A 473 18.00 38.32 5.98
N GLY A 474 16.76 38.79 5.87
CA GLY A 474 15.58 37.93 5.93
C GLY A 474 15.49 37.00 4.72
N ALA A 475 14.35 36.32 4.58
CA ALA A 475 14.08 35.52 3.39
C ALA A 475 12.60 35.47 3.03
N VAL A 476 12.33 35.20 1.76
CA VAL A 476 11.02 34.79 1.23
C VAL A 476 11.22 33.52 0.41
N TYR A 477 10.53 32.45 0.80
CA TYR A 477 10.44 31.19 0.06
C TYR A 477 9.01 30.99 -0.41
N ILE A 478 8.88 30.67 -1.70
CA ILE A 478 7.59 30.44 -2.34
C ILE A 478 7.53 28.98 -2.76
N TYR A 479 6.44 28.32 -2.39
CA TYR A 479 6.17 26.92 -2.64
C TYR A 479 4.90 26.78 -3.45
N ALA A 480 4.87 25.87 -4.43
CA ALA A 480 3.64 25.45 -5.10
C ALA A 480 3.16 24.12 -4.53
N ARG A 481 1.84 23.98 -4.34
CA ARG A 481 1.25 22.70 -3.95
C ARG A 481 1.24 21.77 -5.15
N ARG A 482 1.68 20.52 -4.97
CA ARG A 482 1.42 19.46 -5.96
C ARG A 482 -0.09 19.22 -6.04
N VAL A 483 -0.67 19.42 -7.21
CA VAL A 483 -2.03 18.96 -7.51
C VAL A 483 -1.93 17.46 -7.80
N ALA A 484 -2.68 16.64 -7.07
CA ALA A 484 -2.75 15.21 -7.37
C ALA A 484 -3.31 15.05 -8.79
N ALA A 485 -2.54 14.38 -9.66
CA ALA A 485 -2.94 14.06 -11.02
C ALA A 485 -4.07 13.01 -11.02
#